data_AF-A0A552LM64-F1
#
_entry.id   AF-A0A552LM64-F1
#
_cell.length_a   1.000
_cell.length_b   1.000
_cell.length_c   1.000
_cell.angle_alpha   90.00
_cell.angle_beta   90.00
_cell.angle_gamma   90.00
#
_symmetry.space_group_name_H-M   'P 1'
#
loop_
_entity.id
_entity.type
_entity.pdbx_description
1 polymer ?
#
loop_
_entity_poly.entity_id
_entity_poly.type
_entity_poly.pdbx_seq_one_letter_code
_entity_poly.pdbx_strand_id
1 'polypeptide(L)'
;MLINGRPLKSLNQFYNQRRAKLQSLLKGNRQSSQRIRRLTRCRNQKIDNYLHQASRYLVNLLVDQEITTLVIGKNDGWKQEVNLGKVNNQKFVTIPHARLIEMISYKCQLEGISVILQEE
;
A
#
# COMPACT_ATOMS: atom_id res chain seq x y z
N MET A 1 3.60 -5.08 18.24
CA MET A 1 4.61 -4.86 17.16
C MET A 1 4.04 -3.90 16.15
N LEU A 2 4.59 -2.68 16.05
CA LEU A 2 4.30 -1.79 14.92
C LEU A 2 4.77 -2.48 13.62
N ILE A 3 3.91 -2.48 12.63
CA ILE A 3 4.07 -3.19 11.36
C ILE A 3 5.43 -2.84 10.73
N ASN A 4 6.31 -3.84 10.61
CA ASN A 4 7.69 -3.64 10.19
C ASN A 4 7.75 -3.37 8.67
N GLY A 5 8.23 -2.20 8.24
CA GLY A 5 8.31 -1.81 6.81
C GLY A 5 9.49 -2.43 6.04
N ARG A 6 10.43 -3.11 6.74
CA ARG A 6 11.61 -3.76 6.12
C ARG A 6 11.27 -4.80 5.05
N PRO A 7 10.26 -5.68 5.22
CA PRO A 7 9.84 -6.64 4.19
C PRO A 7 9.28 -5.96 2.95
N LEU A 8 8.55 -4.86 3.11
CA LEU A 8 8.01 -4.09 1.99
C LEU A 8 9.15 -3.45 1.18
N LYS A 9 10.16 -2.91 1.87
CA LYS A 9 11.35 -2.30 1.25
C LYS A 9 12.15 -3.32 0.44
N SER A 10 12.40 -4.52 0.99
CA SER A 10 13.15 -5.57 0.29
C SER A 10 12.38 -6.10 -0.93
N LEU A 11 11.06 -6.27 -0.80
CA LEU A 11 10.20 -6.67 -1.93
C LEU A 11 10.25 -5.63 -3.06
N ASN A 12 10.21 -4.35 -2.72
CA ASN A 12 10.24 -3.26 -3.70
C ASN A 12 11.61 -3.17 -4.39
N GLN A 13 12.71 -3.37 -3.63
CA GLN A 13 14.06 -3.43 -4.18
C GLN A 13 14.22 -4.59 -5.17
N PHE A 14 13.79 -5.79 -4.78
CA PHE A 14 13.80 -6.97 -5.65
C PHE A 14 12.97 -6.77 -6.93
N TYR A 15 11.78 -6.18 -6.80
CA TYR A 15 10.93 -5.83 -7.92
C TYR A 15 11.64 -4.87 -8.90
N ASN A 16 12.24 -3.80 -8.38
CA ASN A 16 12.93 -2.80 -9.20
C ASN A 16 14.13 -3.39 -9.95
N GLN A 17 14.95 -4.20 -9.27
CA GLN A 17 16.09 -4.89 -9.89
C GLN A 17 15.65 -5.82 -11.03
N ARG A 18 14.64 -6.65 -10.78
CA ARG A 18 14.12 -7.58 -11.80
C ARG A 18 13.44 -6.86 -12.95
N ARG A 19 12.70 -5.79 -12.67
CA ARG A 19 12.04 -4.99 -13.70
C ARG A 19 13.09 -4.32 -14.59
N ALA A 20 14.13 -3.69 -14.03
CA ALA A 20 15.21 -3.07 -14.80
C ALA A 20 15.90 -4.07 -15.74
N LYS A 21 16.24 -5.26 -15.23
CA LYS A 21 16.84 -6.34 -16.05
C LYS A 21 15.91 -6.84 -17.17
N LEU A 22 14.60 -6.93 -16.91
CA LEU A 22 13.65 -7.36 -17.94
C LEU A 22 13.37 -6.25 -18.95
N GLN A 23 13.42 -4.99 -18.53
CA GLN A 23 13.23 -3.82 -19.39
C GLN A 23 14.40 -3.66 -20.37
N SER A 24 15.64 -3.89 -19.93
CA SER A 24 16.82 -3.82 -20.81
C SER A 24 16.87 -4.91 -21.88
N LEU A 25 16.15 -6.01 -21.68
CA LEU A 25 16.01 -7.10 -22.65
C LEU A 25 14.90 -6.86 -23.68
N LEU A 26 14.11 -5.79 -23.54
CA LEU A 26 13.09 -5.42 -24.52
C LEU A 26 13.75 -4.82 -25.76
N LYS A 27 13.41 -5.34 -26.94
CA LYS A 27 13.85 -4.79 -28.23
C LYS A 27 12.76 -3.89 -28.82
N GLY A 28 13.19 -2.79 -29.45
CA GLY A 28 12.30 -1.80 -30.07
C GLY A 28 11.52 -0.96 -29.06
N ASN A 29 10.43 -0.32 -29.50
CA ASN A 29 9.63 0.60 -28.67
C ASN A 29 8.68 -0.10 -27.68
N ARG A 30 8.96 -1.35 -27.31
CA ARG A 30 8.09 -2.17 -26.45
C ARG A 30 8.27 -1.76 -24.99
N GLN A 31 7.20 -1.22 -24.40
CA GLN A 31 7.19 -0.76 -23.01
C GLN A 31 7.02 -1.89 -21.97
N SER A 32 6.59 -3.09 -22.38
CA SER A 32 6.29 -4.20 -21.46
C SER A 32 6.38 -5.57 -22.14
N SER A 33 6.62 -6.62 -21.35
CA SER A 33 6.55 -8.03 -21.75
C SER A 33 5.62 -8.82 -20.81
N GLN A 34 5.16 -10.00 -21.24
CA GLN A 34 4.40 -10.91 -20.37
C GLN A 34 5.13 -11.20 -19.04
N ARG A 35 6.47 -11.27 -19.07
CA ARG A 35 7.29 -11.51 -17.88
C ARG A 35 7.27 -10.32 -16.92
N ILE A 36 7.31 -9.08 -17.42
CA ILE A 36 7.16 -7.86 -16.61
C ILE A 36 5.74 -7.75 -16.03
N ARG A 37 4.71 -8.11 -16.82
CA ARG A 37 3.32 -8.14 -16.34
C ARG A 37 3.13 -9.15 -15.21
N ARG A 38 3.67 -10.37 -15.35
CA ARG A 38 3.65 -11.40 -14.30
C ARG A 38 4.39 -10.94 -13.03
N LEU A 39 5.56 -10.32 -13.18
CA LEU A 39 6.31 -9.76 -12.05
C LEU A 39 5.51 -8.68 -11.31
N THR A 40 4.85 -7.80 -12.05
CA THR A 40 4.00 -6.73 -11.49
C THR A 40 2.77 -7.30 -10.79
N ARG A 41 2.10 -8.29 -11.38
CA ARG A 41 0.97 -8.99 -10.74
C ARG A 41 1.37 -9.64 -9.41
N CYS A 42 2.51 -10.33 -9.37
CA CYS A 42 3.01 -10.97 -8.14
C CYS A 42 3.33 -9.94 -7.05
N ARG A 43 3.96 -8.81 -7.42
CA ARG A 43 4.19 -7.69 -6.49
C ARG A 43 2.86 -7.17 -5.94
N ASN A 44 1.88 -6.91 -6.82
CA ASN A 44 0.58 -6.37 -6.41
C ASN A 44 -0.16 -7.32 -5.46
N GLN A 45 -0.17 -8.63 -5.73
CA GLN A 45 -0.77 -9.62 -4.83
C GLN A 45 -0.11 -9.65 -3.44
N LYS A 46 1.22 -9.53 -3.38
CA LYS A 46 1.93 -9.49 -2.09
C LYS A 46 1.60 -8.22 -1.29
N ILE A 47 1.51 -7.08 -1.97
CA ILE A 47 1.11 -5.81 -1.35
C ILE A 47 -0.33 -5.92 -0.86
N ASP A 48 -1.26 -6.39 -1.69
CA ASP A 48 -2.67 -6.57 -1.32
C ASP A 48 -2.81 -7.48 -0.09
N ASN A 49 -2.12 -8.62 -0.07
CA ASN A 49 -2.14 -9.51 1.09
C ASN A 49 -1.67 -8.83 2.38
N TYR A 50 -0.60 -8.05 2.30
CA TYR A 50 -0.11 -7.27 3.44
C TYR A 50 -1.14 -6.22 3.89
N LEU A 51 -1.81 -5.53 2.97
CA LEU A 51 -2.85 -4.55 3.29
C LEU A 51 -4.08 -5.21 3.94
N HIS A 52 -4.48 -6.40 3.46
CA HIS A 52 -5.54 -7.18 4.07
C HIS A 52 -5.19 -7.59 5.51
N GLN A 53 -3.94 -8.02 5.74
CA GLN A 53 -3.49 -8.40 7.08
C GLN A 53 -3.39 -7.19 8.02
N ALA A 54 -2.85 -6.07 7.54
CA ALA A 54 -2.74 -4.83 8.29
C ALA A 54 -4.11 -4.25 8.67
N SER A 55 -5.05 -4.18 7.73
CA SER A 55 -6.41 -3.69 8.00
C SER A 55 -7.18 -4.60 8.95
N ARG A 56 -7.02 -5.93 8.84
CA ARG A 56 -7.64 -6.87 9.79
C ARG A 56 -7.05 -6.70 11.20
N TYR A 57 -5.74 -6.56 11.29
CA TYR A 57 -5.06 -6.32 12.57
C TYR A 57 -5.54 -5.02 13.23
N LEU A 58 -5.67 -3.94 12.47
CA LEU A 58 -6.17 -2.66 12.98
C LEU A 58 -7.60 -2.79 13.50
N VAL A 59 -8.50 -3.40 12.71
CA VAL A 59 -9.90 -3.59 13.11
C VAL A 59 -10.00 -4.45 14.38
N ASN A 60 -9.26 -5.56 14.44
CA ASN A 60 -9.23 -6.40 15.64
C ASN A 60 -8.75 -5.63 16.87
N LEU A 61 -7.76 -4.73 16.71
CA LEU A 61 -7.27 -3.89 17.79
C LEU A 61 -8.32 -2.86 18.23
N LEU A 62 -9.09 -2.29 17.30
CA LEU A 62 -10.19 -1.39 17.65
C LEU A 62 -11.29 -2.12 18.43
N VAL A 63 -11.64 -3.34 18.01
CA VAL A 63 -12.64 -4.18 18.70
C VAL A 63 -12.15 -4.57 20.09
N ASP A 64 -10.90 -4.98 20.24
CA ASP A 64 -10.29 -5.35 21.53
C ASP A 64 -10.23 -4.17 22.52
N GLN A 65 -10.11 -2.95 22.02
CA GLN A 65 -10.11 -1.72 22.82
C GLN A 65 -11.50 -1.09 22.96
N GLU A 66 -12.56 -1.76 22.49
CA GLU A 66 -13.96 -1.27 22.49
C GLU A 66 -14.13 0.11 21.83
N ILE A 67 -13.28 0.43 20.84
CA ILE A 67 -13.33 1.72 20.13
C ILE A 67 -14.44 1.67 19.09
N THR A 68 -15.45 2.51 19.27
CA THR A 68 -16.63 2.61 18.40
C THR A 68 -16.46 3.57 17.22
N THR A 69 -15.50 4.48 17.29
CA THR A 69 -15.28 5.52 16.28
C THR A 69 -13.82 5.59 15.85
N LEU A 70 -13.57 5.45 14.56
CA LEU A 70 -12.26 5.61 13.93
C LEU A 70 -12.25 6.88 13.09
N VAL A 71 -11.40 7.84 13.44
CA VAL A 71 -11.16 9.04 12.61
C VAL A 71 -9.92 8.80 11.76
N ILE A 72 -10.07 8.93 10.45
CA ILE A 72 -8.98 8.85 9.47
C ILE A 72 -8.87 10.25 8.85
N GLY A 73 -7.83 11.00 9.22
CA GLY A 73 -7.46 12.19 8.45
C GLY A 73 -7.17 11.79 7.00
N LYS A 74 -7.57 12.61 6.02
CA LYS A 74 -7.33 12.49 4.57
C LYS A 74 -6.84 13.83 4.03
N ASN A 75 -5.54 14.11 4.05
CA ASN A 75 -4.99 15.23 3.27
C ASN A 75 -4.78 14.76 1.83
N ASP A 76 -5.43 15.43 0.88
CA ASP A 76 -5.16 15.18 -0.53
C ASP A 76 -3.69 15.48 -0.92
N GLY A 77 -2.97 16.24 -0.08
CA GLY A 77 -1.54 16.54 -0.15
C GLY A 77 -0.57 15.40 0.22
N TRP A 78 -1.03 14.29 0.80
CA TRP A 78 -0.13 13.18 1.17
C TRP A 78 0.61 12.56 -0.01
N LYS A 79 0.05 12.66 -1.23
CA LYS A 79 0.70 12.17 -2.45
C LYS A 79 1.86 13.04 -2.89
N GLN A 80 1.91 14.31 -2.48
CA GLN A 80 2.87 15.31 -2.96
C GLN A 80 3.85 15.79 -1.90
N GLU A 81 3.48 15.85 -0.62
CA GLU A 81 4.25 16.58 0.40
C GLU A 81 4.85 15.72 1.52
N VAL A 82 4.97 14.41 1.35
CA VAL A 82 5.90 13.70 2.24
C VAL A 82 7.31 14.10 1.83
N ASN A 83 7.90 15.11 2.48
CA ASN A 83 9.22 15.64 2.13
C ASN A 83 10.35 14.68 2.60
N LEU A 84 10.21 13.37 2.34
CA LEU A 84 11.17 12.32 2.69
C LEU A 84 12.28 12.14 1.63
N GLY A 85 12.37 13.06 0.67
CA GLY A 85 13.32 13.03 -0.45
C GLY A 85 12.82 12.23 -1.65
N LYS A 86 13.27 12.63 -2.86
CA LYS A 86 12.85 12.07 -4.17
C LYS A 86 12.77 10.54 -4.22
N VAL A 87 13.72 9.87 -3.56
CA VAL A 87 13.85 8.39 -3.56
C VAL A 87 12.82 7.70 -2.67
N ASN A 88 12.41 8.32 -1.56
CA ASN A 88 11.33 7.79 -0.73
C ASN A 88 9.97 8.13 -1.33
N ASN A 89 9.78 9.31 -1.92
CA ASN A 89 8.51 9.63 -2.58
C ASN A 89 8.17 8.66 -3.72
N GLN A 90 9.12 8.26 -4.56
CA GLN A 90 8.85 7.21 -5.56
C GLN A 90 8.44 5.85 -4.94
N LYS A 91 8.93 5.53 -3.74
CA LYS A 91 8.59 4.28 -3.03
C LYS A 91 7.25 4.35 -2.31
N PHE A 92 6.90 5.52 -1.77
CA PHE A 92 5.67 5.79 -1.01
C PHE A 92 4.47 6.15 -1.91
N VAL A 93 4.68 6.89 -3.01
CA VAL A 93 3.64 7.21 -4.02
C VAL A 93 3.05 5.95 -4.67
N THR A 94 3.74 4.80 -4.58
CA THR A 94 3.23 3.51 -5.08
C THR A 94 2.52 2.67 -4.00
N ILE A 95 2.36 3.18 -2.78
CA ILE A 95 1.56 2.51 -1.74
C ILE A 95 0.10 2.92 -1.94
N PRO A 96 -0.83 1.97 -2.14
CA PRO A 96 -2.22 2.29 -2.41
C PRO A 96 -2.93 2.65 -1.08
N HIS A 97 -2.59 3.82 -0.52
CA HIS A 97 -3.21 4.36 0.70
C HIS A 97 -4.73 4.47 0.57
N ALA A 98 -5.23 4.90 -0.60
CA ALA A 98 -6.67 4.92 -0.88
C ALA A 98 -7.31 3.53 -0.71
N ARG A 99 -6.65 2.49 -1.22
CA ARG A 99 -7.12 1.11 -1.11
C ARG A 99 -7.04 0.58 0.32
N LEU A 100 -6.05 1.01 1.11
CA LEU A 100 -5.97 0.69 2.53
C LEU A 100 -7.12 1.34 3.31
N ILE A 101 -7.43 2.60 3.04
CA ILE A 101 -8.54 3.33 3.68
C ILE A 101 -9.87 2.68 3.32
N GLU A 102 -10.12 2.36 2.05
CA GLU A 102 -11.29 1.57 1.64
C GLU A 102 -11.35 0.24 2.40
N MET A 103 -10.22 -0.46 2.50
CA MET A 103 -10.16 -1.75 3.19
C MET A 103 -10.48 -1.66 4.68
N ILE A 104 -10.01 -0.61 5.34
CA ILE A 104 -10.29 -0.37 6.75
C ILE A 104 -11.76 0.05 6.90
N SER A 105 -12.24 0.96 6.06
CA SER A 105 -13.61 1.47 6.10
C SER A 105 -14.63 0.35 6.01
N TYR A 106 -14.54 -0.54 5.01
CA TYR A 106 -15.51 -1.62 4.90
C TYR A 106 -15.43 -2.61 6.07
N LYS A 107 -14.22 -2.91 6.57
CA LYS A 107 -14.07 -3.87 7.68
C LYS A 107 -14.57 -3.30 9.00
N CYS A 108 -14.30 -2.03 9.28
CA CYS A 108 -14.85 -1.33 10.43
C CYS A 108 -16.38 -1.31 10.37
N GLN A 109 -16.96 -1.01 9.20
CA GLN A 109 -18.42 -1.05 9.02
C GLN A 109 -19.01 -2.44 9.29
N LEU A 110 -18.33 -3.52 8.89
CA LEU A 110 -18.78 -4.90 9.17
C LEU A 110 -18.79 -5.24 10.67
N GLU A 111 -17.88 -4.66 11.45
CA GLU A 111 -17.80 -4.84 12.90
C GLU A 111 -18.58 -3.76 13.68
N GLY A 112 -19.35 -2.91 13.00
CA GLY A 112 -20.17 -1.85 13.63
C GLY A 112 -19.40 -0.61 14.08
N ILE A 113 -18.15 -0.45 13.66
CA ILE A 113 -17.30 0.72 13.99
C ILE A 113 -17.56 1.84 12.98
N SER A 114 -17.86 3.04 13.49
CA SER A 114 -18.06 4.24 12.67
C SER A 114 -16.73 4.78 12.17
N VAL A 115 -16.59 5.00 10.86
CA VAL A 115 -15.39 5.57 10.25
C VAL A 115 -15.69 6.98 9.75
N ILE A 116 -14.95 7.95 10.24
CA ILE A 116 -15.05 9.37 9.85
C ILE A 116 -13.80 9.72 9.06
N LEU A 117 -13.98 10.12 7.81
CA LEU A 117 -12.92 10.69 6.98
C LEU A 117 -12.89 12.19 7.23
N GLN A 118 -11.77 12.71 7.74
CA GLN A 118 -11.60 14.14 8.00
C GLN A 118 -10.58 14.72 7.03
N GLU A 119 -10.97 15.69 6.21
CA GLU A 119 -10.03 16.43 5.36
C GLU A 119 -9.30 17.47 6.22
N GLU A 120 -7.96 17.42 6.25
CA GLU A 120 -7.09 18.47 6.82
C GLU A 120 -6.24 19.10 5.71
#